data_AF-A0A9R1A8D7-F1
#
_entry.id   AF-A0A9R1A8D7-F1
#
_cell.length_a   1.000
_cell.length_b   1.000
_cell.length_c   1.000
_cell.angle_alpha   90.00
_cell.angle_beta   90.00
_cell.angle_gamma   90.00
#
_symmetry.space_group_name_H-M   'P 1'
#
loop_
_entity.id
_entity.type
_entity.pdbx_description
1 polymer ?
#
loop_
_entity_poly.entity_id
_entity_poly.type
_entity_poly.pdbx_seq_one_letter_code
_entity_poly.pdbx_strand_id
1 'polypeptide(L)'
;MKQNSTSRHKSFFFVQFLDGFHGYHHKDLLSFSSEEKAKLEIVPVFISVDPERDTVEQVHDYVKEFHQDLIGLTGTSDEVRKVARAYRVYYMKTEEEGSDYLVDHSIVMYLMNPKMEFVKFFGKNYDEDTLAEGIIKEVREHKRS
;
A
#
# COMPACT_ATOMS: atom_id res chain seq x y z
N MET A 1 4.96 -17.72 26.84
CA MET A 1 5.06 -16.91 25.61
C MET A 1 3.90 -15.94 25.60
N LYS A 2 4.14 -14.65 25.83
CA LYS A 2 3.06 -13.64 25.89
C LYS A 2 2.60 -13.36 24.47
N GLN A 3 1.37 -13.71 24.15
CA GLN A 3 0.71 -13.22 22.95
C GLN A 3 0.37 -11.75 23.15
N ASN A 4 0.95 -10.87 22.33
CA ASN A 4 0.56 -9.46 22.28
C ASN A 4 -0.82 -9.36 21.62
N SER A 5 -1.85 -9.48 22.44
CA SER A 5 -3.20 -9.06 22.15
C SER A 5 -3.30 -7.55 22.37
N THR A 6 -2.91 -6.74 21.39
CA THR A 6 -3.09 -5.29 21.48
C THR A 6 -3.37 -4.67 20.11
N SER A 7 -4.53 -4.01 20.01
CA SER A 7 -4.93 -3.03 18.97
C SER A 7 -5.19 -3.50 17.53
N ARG A 8 -6.01 -4.54 17.30
CA ARG A 8 -6.54 -4.85 15.95
C ARG A 8 -7.84 -4.13 15.57
N HIS A 9 -8.42 -3.29 16.44
CA HIS A 9 -9.76 -2.73 16.23
C HIS A 9 -9.83 -1.23 15.91
N LYS A 10 -8.69 -0.52 15.78
CA LYS A 10 -8.70 0.94 15.55
C LYS A 10 -7.72 1.43 14.48
N SER A 11 -7.09 0.52 13.75
CA SER A 11 -6.06 0.88 12.79
C SER A 11 -6.66 1.25 11.45
N PHE A 12 -6.18 2.35 10.86
CA PHE A 12 -6.44 2.68 9.46
C PHE A 12 -5.49 1.88 8.58
N PHE A 13 -5.94 1.46 7.41
CA PHE A 13 -5.08 0.77 6.45
C PHE A 13 -4.75 1.70 5.30
N PHE A 14 -3.47 1.80 4.98
CA PHE A 14 -2.99 2.58 3.85
C PHE A 14 -2.51 1.62 2.77
N VAL A 15 -3.35 1.40 1.75
CA VAL A 15 -3.16 0.36 0.72
C VAL A 15 -2.56 0.97 -0.53
N GLN A 16 -1.46 0.39 -1.00
CA GLN A 16 -0.78 0.78 -2.23
C GLN A 16 -0.61 -0.42 -3.17
N PHE A 17 -0.82 -0.18 -4.46
CA PHE A 17 -0.60 -1.16 -5.53
C PHE A 17 0.64 -0.75 -6.35
N LEU A 18 1.62 -1.65 -6.52
CA LEU A 18 2.76 -1.44 -7.43
C LEU A 18 3.09 -2.73 -8.19
N ASP A 19 3.72 -2.57 -9.35
CA ASP A 19 4.41 -3.65 -10.05
C ASP A 19 5.86 -3.77 -9.56
N GLY A 20 6.42 -4.97 -9.61
CA GLY A 20 7.69 -5.31 -8.98
C GLY A 20 8.84 -4.34 -9.28
N PHE A 21 9.50 -3.87 -8.21
CA PHE A 21 10.88 -3.36 -8.04
C PHE A 21 11.55 -2.44 -9.08
N HIS A 22 10.95 -2.17 -10.23
CA HIS A 22 11.55 -1.38 -11.28
C HIS A 22 11.24 0.10 -11.08
N GLY A 23 12.26 0.84 -10.69
CA GLY A 23 12.41 2.26 -11.03
C GLY A 23 11.64 3.27 -10.18
N TYR A 24 10.74 2.87 -9.29
CA TYR A 24 10.11 3.83 -8.38
C TYR A 24 10.82 3.86 -7.04
N HIS A 25 11.71 4.84 -6.87
CA HIS A 25 12.21 5.29 -5.58
C HIS A 25 11.08 5.97 -4.80
N HIS A 26 10.07 5.22 -4.37
CA HIS A 26 9.10 5.70 -3.39
C HIS A 26 9.63 5.40 -1.97
N LYS A 27 10.83 5.93 -1.66
CA LYS A 27 11.34 5.92 -0.27
C LYS A 27 10.50 6.81 0.66
N ASP A 28 9.56 7.56 0.08
CA ASP A 28 9.04 8.78 0.69
C ASP A 28 7.56 8.65 1.14
N LEU A 29 6.88 7.52 0.89
CA LEU A 29 5.50 7.31 1.38
C LEU A 29 5.40 6.96 2.86
N LEU A 30 6.55 6.62 3.44
CA LEU A 30 6.70 6.23 4.82
C LEU A 30 7.52 7.27 5.59
N SER A 31 7.76 8.44 5.03
CA SER A 31 8.56 9.49 5.65
C SER A 31 7.91 10.15 6.86
N PHE A 32 6.62 9.87 7.13
CA PHE A 32 6.10 10.15 8.46
C PHE A 32 7.07 9.58 9.48
N SER A 33 7.46 10.39 10.46
CA SER A 33 8.21 9.86 11.58
C SER A 33 7.46 8.65 12.14
N SER A 34 8.16 7.55 12.41
CA SER A 34 7.55 6.34 12.97
C SER A 34 6.74 6.65 14.23
N GLU A 35 7.08 7.72 14.94
CA GLU A 35 6.36 8.25 16.10
C GLU A 35 4.97 8.82 15.79
N GLU A 36 4.79 9.54 14.68
CA GLU A 36 3.48 10.07 14.27
C GLU A 36 2.56 8.97 13.73
N LYS A 37 3.11 8.00 12.98
CA LYS A 37 2.36 6.80 12.57
C LYS A 37 1.89 5.99 13.77
N ALA A 38 2.76 5.78 14.75
CA ALA A 38 2.44 5.05 15.97
C ALA A 38 1.32 5.74 16.78
N LYS A 39 1.28 7.08 16.79
CA LYS A 39 0.18 7.83 17.43
C LYS A 39 -1.15 7.73 16.68
N LEU A 40 -1.11 7.57 15.36
CA LEU A 40 -2.30 7.53 14.50
C LEU A 40 -2.83 6.11 14.25
N GLU A 41 -2.05 5.08 14.57
CA GLU A 41 -2.36 3.66 14.35
C GLU A 41 -2.65 3.37 12.86
N ILE A 42 -1.72 3.73 11.98
CA ILE A 42 -1.83 3.46 10.54
C ILE A 42 -1.00 2.24 10.18
N VAL A 43 -1.61 1.28 9.48
CA VAL A 43 -0.97 0.07 8.97
C VAL A 43 -0.77 0.22 7.47
N PRO A 44 0.48 0.35 6.99
CA PRO A 44 0.75 0.40 5.56
C PRO A 44 0.69 -1.02 4.96
N VAL A 45 0.02 -1.15 3.83
CA VAL A 45 -0.20 -2.40 3.10
C VAL A 45 0.22 -2.20 1.65
N PHE A 46 1.15 -3.03 1.22
CA PHE A 46 1.62 -3.14 -0.14
C PHE A 46 0.94 -4.34 -0.82
N ILE A 47 0.39 -4.16 -2.01
CA ILE A 47 -0.20 -5.23 -2.83
C ILE A 47 0.50 -5.24 -4.18
N SER A 48 1.15 -6.36 -4.51
CA SER A 48 1.72 -6.56 -5.84
C SER A 48 0.62 -6.77 -6.88
N VAL A 49 0.77 -6.13 -8.05
CA VAL A 49 -0.08 -6.38 -9.23
C VAL A 49 0.57 -7.30 -10.27
N ASP A 50 1.79 -7.78 -10.03
CA ASP A 50 2.50 -8.68 -10.94
C ASP A 50 2.91 -10.02 -10.29
N PRO A 51 1.96 -10.92 -10.06
CA PRO A 51 2.21 -12.18 -9.36
C PRO A 51 3.09 -13.17 -10.13
N GLU A 52 3.37 -12.91 -11.42
CA GLU A 52 4.28 -13.75 -12.22
C GLU A 52 5.75 -13.44 -11.91
N ARG A 53 6.07 -12.22 -11.47
CA ARG A 53 7.42 -11.80 -11.06
C ARG A 53 7.59 -11.72 -9.55
N ASP A 54 6.53 -11.38 -8.83
CA ASP A 54 6.56 -11.04 -7.41
C ASP A 54 6.17 -12.24 -6.55
N THR A 55 7.15 -13.11 -6.27
CA THR A 55 7.00 -14.20 -5.30
C THR A 55 6.82 -13.68 -3.88
N VAL A 56 6.31 -14.53 -2.99
CA VAL A 56 6.13 -14.20 -1.57
C VAL A 56 7.45 -13.80 -0.93
N GLU A 57 8.54 -14.49 -1.26
CA GLU A 57 9.89 -14.22 -0.77
C GLU A 57 10.38 -12.84 -1.22
N GLN A 58 10.23 -12.51 -2.51
CA GLN A 58 10.62 -11.20 -3.03
C GLN A 58 9.83 -10.08 -2.36
N VAL A 59 8.50 -10.21 -2.29
CA VAL A 59 7.64 -9.20 -1.66
C VAL A 59 7.99 -9.04 -0.18
N HIS A 60 8.29 -10.12 0.53
CA HIS A 60 8.71 -10.08 1.92
C HIS A 60 10.05 -9.34 2.10
N ASP A 61 11.03 -9.61 1.24
CA ASP A 61 12.34 -8.96 1.29
C ASP A 61 12.22 -7.48 0.94
N TYR A 62 11.38 -7.13 -0.04
CA TYR A 62 11.03 -5.75 -0.35
C TYR A 62 10.49 -5.02 0.87
N VAL A 63 9.40 -5.50 1.47
CA VAL A 63 8.75 -4.73 2.53
C VAL A 63 9.65 -4.55 3.75
N LYS A 64 10.56 -5.51 4.01
CA LYS A 64 11.58 -5.40 5.06
C LYS A 64 12.62 -4.32 4.81
N GLU A 65 13.02 -4.10 3.56
CA GLU A 65 13.95 -3.02 3.21
C GLU A 65 13.32 -1.63 3.38
N PHE A 66 11.99 -1.55 3.26
CA PHE A 66 11.27 -0.28 3.35
C PHE A 66 10.87 0.06 4.79
N HIS A 67 10.12 -0.81 5.48
CA HIS A 67 9.69 -0.55 6.86
C HIS A 67 9.22 -1.82 7.57
N GLN A 68 9.57 -1.98 8.85
CA GLN A 68 9.22 -3.19 9.61
C GLN A 68 7.71 -3.44 9.76
N ASP A 69 6.91 -2.36 9.78
CA ASP A 69 5.45 -2.45 9.87
C ASP A 69 4.73 -2.55 8.51
N LEU A 70 5.47 -2.58 7.39
CA LEU A 70 4.89 -2.69 6.05
C LEU A 70 4.46 -4.13 5.76
N ILE A 71 3.16 -4.32 5.50
CA ILE A 71 2.60 -5.62 5.16
C ILE A 71 2.62 -5.78 3.65
N GLY A 72 3.33 -6.78 3.14
CA GLY A 72 3.32 -7.15 1.72
C GLY A 72 2.32 -8.24 1.42
N LEU A 73 1.49 -8.05 0.38
CA LEU A 73 0.52 -9.01 -0.12
C LEU A 73 0.80 -9.29 -1.60
N THR A 74 0.83 -10.58 -1.94
CA THR A 74 0.85 -11.10 -3.31
C THR A 74 -0.08 -12.32 -3.36
N GLY A 75 -0.33 -12.87 -4.55
CA GLY A 75 -1.23 -14.01 -4.70
C GLY A 75 -1.27 -14.54 -6.13
N THR A 76 -2.32 -15.26 -6.47
CA THR A 76 -2.55 -15.73 -7.85
C THR A 76 -3.03 -14.61 -8.75
N SER A 77 -2.84 -14.74 -10.07
CA SER A 77 -3.34 -13.76 -11.06
C SER A 77 -4.85 -13.50 -10.93
N ASP A 78 -5.63 -14.49 -10.51
CA ASP A 78 -7.07 -14.33 -10.27
C ASP A 78 -7.38 -13.56 -8.99
N GLU A 79 -6.61 -13.74 -7.92
CA GLU A 79 -6.75 -12.97 -6.68
C GLU A 79 -6.36 -11.52 -6.89
N VAL A 80 -5.23 -11.28 -7.55
CA VAL A 80 -4.76 -9.93 -7.91
C VAL A 80 -5.81 -9.23 -8.78
N ARG A 81 -6.36 -9.91 -9.80
CA ARG A 81 -7.43 -9.35 -10.64
C ARG A 81 -8.69 -9.00 -9.84
N LYS A 82 -9.09 -9.85 -8.88
CA LYS A 82 -10.25 -9.60 -8.01
C LYS A 82 -10.03 -8.36 -7.15
N VAL A 83 -8.86 -8.24 -6.52
CA VAL A 83 -8.53 -7.10 -5.65
C VAL A 83 -8.40 -5.83 -6.49
N ALA A 84 -7.66 -5.85 -7.60
CA ALA A 84 -7.52 -4.71 -8.50
C ALA A 84 -8.90 -4.20 -8.96
N ARG A 85 -9.82 -5.10 -9.32
CA ARG A 85 -11.20 -4.74 -9.68
C ARG A 85 -11.98 -4.15 -8.50
N ALA A 86 -11.84 -4.70 -7.29
CA ALA A 86 -12.52 -4.20 -6.10
C ALA A 86 -12.09 -2.76 -5.76
N TYR A 87 -10.80 -2.45 -5.92
CA TYR A 87 -10.24 -1.12 -5.70
C TYR A 87 -10.29 -0.22 -6.93
N ARG A 88 -10.80 -0.73 -8.07
CA ARG A 88 -10.81 -0.05 -9.38
C ARG A 88 -9.42 0.40 -9.85
N VAL A 89 -8.41 -0.38 -9.48
CA VAL A 89 -7.03 -0.20 -9.94
C VAL A 89 -6.92 -0.78 -11.34
N TYR A 90 -6.50 0.07 -12.28
CA TYR A 90 -6.11 -0.37 -13.61
C TYR A 90 -4.67 -0.87 -13.56
N TYR A 91 -4.43 -2.04 -14.15
CA TYR A 91 -3.10 -2.55 -14.45
C TYR A 91 -3.11 -3.24 -15.81
N MET A 92 -2.09 -3.02 -16.63
CA MET A 92 -1.94 -3.60 -17.96
C MET A 92 -0.50 -4.01 -18.19
N LYS A 93 -0.29 -5.25 -18.64
CA LYS A 93 1.01 -5.70 -19.10
C LYS A 93 1.21 -5.21 -20.54
N THR A 94 2.30 -4.49 -20.78
CA THR A 94 2.72 -4.01 -22.09
C THR A 94 4.00 -4.75 -22.44
N GLU A 95 3.95 -5.56 -23.50
CA GLU A 95 5.14 -6.24 -24.04
C GLU A 95 6.05 -5.18 -24.70
N GLU A 96 7.33 -5.12 -24.31
CA GLU A 96 8.33 -4.31 -25.03
C GLU A 96 9.08 -5.17 -26.05
N GLU A 97 9.81 -4.54 -26.97
CA GLU A 97 10.67 -5.28 -27.91
C GLU A 97 11.77 -6.05 -27.15
N GLY A 98 11.54 -7.35 -26.91
CA GLY A 98 12.44 -8.21 -26.14
C GLY A 98 11.69 -9.29 -25.34
N SER A 99 12.37 -9.88 -24.34
CA SER A 99 11.76 -10.80 -23.36
C SER A 99 11.26 -10.10 -22.09
N ASP A 100 11.18 -8.77 -22.12
CA ASP A 100 10.80 -7.95 -20.97
C ASP A 100 9.43 -7.29 -21.20
N TYR A 101 8.69 -7.06 -20.13
CA TYR A 101 7.38 -6.40 -20.16
C TYR A 101 7.30 -5.38 -19.04
N LEU A 102 6.56 -4.30 -19.30
CA LEU A 102 6.20 -3.29 -18.33
C LEU A 102 4.78 -3.53 -17.82
N VAL A 103 4.49 -3.15 -16.58
CA VAL A 103 3.12 -3.17 -16.07
C VAL A 103 2.65 -1.74 -15.80
N ASP A 104 1.91 -1.19 -16.75
CA ASP A 104 1.22 0.08 -16.57
C ASP A 104 0.17 -0.07 -15.47
N HIS A 105 0.39 0.54 -14.30
CA HIS A 105 -0.55 0.49 -13.19
C HIS A 105 -0.95 1.88 -12.70
N SER A 106 -2.12 1.97 -12.08
CA SER A 106 -2.59 3.21 -11.46
C SER A 106 -1.78 3.49 -10.19
N ILE A 107 -1.04 4.61 -10.16
CA ILE A 107 -0.35 5.08 -8.97
C ILE A 107 -1.36 5.76 -8.05
N VAL A 108 -2.08 4.93 -7.29
CA VAL A 108 -3.12 5.36 -6.35
C VAL A 108 -2.94 4.64 -5.03
N MET A 109 -3.04 5.40 -3.95
CA MET A 109 -3.02 4.90 -2.58
C MET A 109 -4.38 5.12 -1.94
N TYR A 110 -4.83 4.16 -1.14
CA TYR A 110 -6.16 4.15 -0.55
C TYR A 110 -6.05 4.18 0.97
N LEU A 111 -6.74 5.12 1.60
CA LEU A 111 -6.96 5.15 3.04
C LEU A 111 -8.27 4.44 3.35
N MET A 112 -8.18 3.40 4.16
CA MET A 112 -9.31 2.60 4.64
C MET A 112 -9.45 2.80 6.15
N ASN A 113 -10.68 2.87 6.63
CA ASN A 113 -10.96 2.96 8.06
C ASN A 113 -10.82 1.57 8.74
N PRO A 114 -10.91 1.50 10.09
CA PRO A 114 -10.83 0.22 10.82
C PRO A 114 -11.95 -0.79 10.50
N LYS A 115 -13.01 -0.37 9.80
CA LYS A 115 -14.10 -1.22 9.31
C LYS A 115 -13.88 -1.69 7.87
N MET A 116 -12.71 -1.43 7.28
CA MET A 116 -12.39 -1.71 5.86
C MET A 116 -13.29 -0.97 4.87
N GLU A 117 -13.81 0.20 5.27
CA GLU A 117 -14.56 1.09 4.38
C GLU A 117 -13.60 2.12 3.79
N PHE A 118 -13.83 2.46 2.52
CA PHE A 118 -13.05 3.46 1.81
C PHE A 118 -13.26 4.85 2.42
N VAL A 119 -12.16 5.54 2.73
CA VAL A 119 -12.18 6.93 3.22
C VAL A 119 -11.78 7.88 2.10
N LYS A 120 -10.58 7.70 1.54
CA LYS A 120 -10.01 8.60 0.54
C LYS A 120 -8.96 7.91 -0.31
N PHE A 121 -8.73 8.40 -1.52
CA PHE A 121 -7.60 8.01 -2.34
C PHE A 121 -6.63 9.19 -2.54
N PHE A 122 -5.36 8.86 -2.67
CA PHE A 122 -4.27 9.80 -2.93
C PHE A 122 -3.56 9.34 -4.20
N GLY A 123 -3.57 10.19 -5.24
CA GLY A 123 -2.89 9.90 -6.51
C GLY A 123 -1.48 10.48 -6.57
N LYS A 124 -0.84 10.33 -7.72
CA LYS A 124 0.52 10.85 -8.01
C LYS A 124 0.73 12.36 -7.79
N ASN A 125 -0.35 13.15 -7.74
CA ASN A 125 -0.25 14.61 -7.61
C ASN A 125 0.05 15.08 -6.17
N TYR A 126 0.05 14.18 -5.18
CA TYR A 126 0.43 14.50 -3.81
C TYR A 126 1.95 14.37 -3.67
N ASP A 127 2.59 15.43 -3.18
CA ASP A 127 3.94 15.33 -2.64
C ASP A 127 3.92 14.74 -1.21
N GLU A 128 5.10 14.55 -0.65
CA GLU A 128 5.29 13.92 0.66
C GLU A 128 4.52 14.63 1.79
N ASP A 129 4.70 15.94 1.89
CA ASP A 129 4.11 16.76 2.95
C ASP A 129 2.58 16.80 2.82
N THR A 130 2.07 17.04 1.60
CA THR A 130 0.63 17.12 1.35
C THR A 130 -0.07 15.77 1.52
N LEU A 131 0.60 14.67 1.19
CA LEU A 131 0.10 13.33 1.49
C LEU A 131 0.03 13.14 3.00
N ALA A 132 1.09 13.49 3.72
CA ALA A 132 1.18 13.28 5.15
C ALA A 132 0.09 14.04 5.90
N GLU A 133 -0.02 15.34 5.65
CA GLU A 133 -1.07 16.19 6.20
C GLU A 133 -2.47 15.69 5.84
N GLY A 134 -2.65 15.25 4.59
CA GLY A 134 -3.90 14.70 4.09
C GLY A 134 -4.34 13.48 4.89
N ILE A 135 -3.47 12.49 5.09
CA ILE A 135 -3.78 11.28 5.87
C ILE A 135 -4.08 11.65 7.33
N ILE A 136 -3.25 12.49 7.95
CA ILE A 136 -3.43 12.91 9.35
C ILE A 136 -4.79 13.58 9.54
N LYS A 137 -5.17 14.45 8.62
CA LYS A 137 -6.46 15.15 8.64
C LYS A 137 -7.62 14.15 8.59
N GLU A 138 -7.63 13.25 7.60
CA GLU A 138 -8.72 12.29 7.42
C GLU A 138 -8.85 11.34 8.61
N VAL A 139 -7.72 10.85 9.15
CA VAL A 139 -7.71 9.97 10.35
C VAL A 139 -8.27 10.70 11.56
N ARG A 140 -7.89 11.96 11.79
CA ARG A 140 -8.38 12.75 12.94
C ARG A 140 -9.87 13.07 12.81
N GLU A 141 -10.36 13.37 11.61
CA GLU A 141 -11.77 13.62 11.35
C GLU A 141 -12.61 12.35 11.59
N HIS A 142 -12.15 11.20 11.11
CA HIS A 142 -12.87 9.93 11.26
C HIS A 142 -12.78 9.32 12.67
N LYS A 143 -11.72 9.58 13.46
CA LYS A 143 -11.67 9.17 14.88
C LYS A 143 -12.60 9.98 15.78
N ARG A 144 -13.14 11.11 15.32
CA ARG A 144 -14.07 11.97 16.08
C ARG A 144 -15.55 11.65 15.85
N SER A 145 -15.87 10.84 14.83
CA SER A 145 -17.23 10.38 14.53
C SER A 145 -17.55 9.05 15.19
#